data_AF-A0A085LTQ1-F1
#
_entry.id   AF-A0A085LTQ1-F1
#
_cell.length_a   1.000
_cell.length_b   1.000
_cell.length_c   1.000
_cell.angle_alpha   90.00
_cell.angle_beta   90.00
_cell.angle_gamma   90.00
#
_symmetry.space_group_name_H-M   'P 1'
#
loop_
_entity.id
_entity.type
_entity.pdbx_description
1 polymer ?
#
loop_
_entity_poly.entity_id
_entity_poly.type
_entity_poly.pdbx_seq_one_letter_code
_entity_poly.pdbx_strand_id
1 'polypeptide(L)'
;MLLGGSKGLHIFRIFFKSSSNLRSLLRNDKIKVPFEERAGVVYEIKCGCNASYIGETGKSLLDVFNEHMKALNCCRTASEELNVTLRKRRGRP
;
A
#
# COMPACT_ATOMS: atom_id res chain seq x y z
N MET A 1 33.38 -3.71 31.14
CA MET A 1 33.00 -5.04 31.66
C MET A 1 32.14 -5.73 30.63
N LEU A 2 32.56 -6.91 30.19
CA LEU A 2 31.82 -7.77 29.26
C LEU A 2 30.74 -8.53 30.03
N LEU A 3 29.51 -8.58 29.51
CA LEU A 3 28.63 -9.74 29.68
C LEU A 3 28.03 -10.09 28.32
N GLY A 4 28.30 -11.33 27.90
CA GLY A 4 27.91 -11.88 26.62
C GLY A 4 26.43 -12.27 26.55
N GLY A 5 25.95 -12.33 25.31
CA GLY A 5 24.64 -12.86 24.94
C GLY A 5 24.58 -12.98 23.43
N SER A 6 24.99 -14.13 22.90
CA SER A 6 24.91 -14.46 21.47
C SER A 6 23.44 -14.53 21.04
N LYS A 7 22.89 -13.42 20.57
CA LYS A 7 21.63 -13.41 19.82
C LYS A 7 21.96 -12.99 18.40
N GLY A 8 21.57 -13.82 17.44
CA GLY A 8 21.86 -13.63 16.01
C GLY A 8 21.64 -12.17 15.62
N LEU A 9 22.71 -11.52 15.19
CA LEU A 9 22.72 -10.10 14.84
C LEU A 9 21.97 -9.93 13.52
N HIS A 10 20.66 -9.71 13.59
CA HIS A 10 19.95 -9.11 12.46
C HIS A 10 20.44 -7.67 12.33
N ILE A 11 21.34 -7.45 11.37
CA ILE A 11 21.87 -6.13 11.05
C ILE A 11 20.75 -5.37 10.32
N PHE A 12 19.96 -4.61 11.06
CA PHE A 12 19.02 -3.66 10.48
C PHE A 12 19.78 -2.40 10.07
N ARG A 13 19.77 -2.09 8.77
CA ARG A 13 20.33 -0.84 8.26
C ARG A 13 19.29 0.26 8.46
N ILE A 14 19.47 1.06 9.50
CA ILE A 14 18.60 2.19 9.83
C ILE A 14 19.01 3.37 8.95
N PHE A 15 18.07 3.93 8.20
CA PHE A 15 18.26 5.15 7.43
C PHE A 15 17.49 6.28 8.10
N PHE A 16 18.20 7.37 8.43
CA PHE A 16 17.57 8.61 8.86
C PHE A 16 17.29 9.50 7.66
N LYS A 17 16.03 9.89 7.45
CA LYS A 17 15.69 11.03 6.60
C LYS A 17 15.71 12.29 7.47
N SER A 18 16.25 13.39 6.94
CA SER A 18 16.23 14.69 7.60
C SER A 18 14.78 15.17 7.79
N SER A 19 14.52 15.82 8.92
CA SER A 19 13.22 16.44 9.19
C SER A 19 13.01 17.69 8.31
N SER A 20 11.77 18.14 8.22
CA SER A 20 11.41 19.39 7.56
C SER A 20 12.21 20.58 8.14
N ASN A 21 12.65 21.50 7.26
CA ASN A 21 13.40 22.69 7.68
C ASN A 21 12.48 23.75 8.32
N LEU A 22 13.05 24.63 9.15
CA LEU A 22 12.31 25.68 9.87
C LEU A 22 11.48 26.57 8.94
N ARG A 23 12.01 26.89 7.75
CA ARG A 23 11.29 27.68 6.74
C ARG A 23 9.98 27.00 6.34
N SER A 24 9.99 25.69 6.11
CA SER A 24 8.80 24.92 5.74
C SER A 24 7.79 24.77 6.89
N LEU A 25 8.24 24.85 8.14
CA LEU A 25 7.36 24.82 9.32
C LEU A 25 6.65 26.17 9.53
N LEU A 26 7.35 27.28 9.31
CA LEU A 26 6.84 28.64 9.57
C LEU A 26 6.02 29.21 8.41
N ARG A 27 6.28 28.76 7.18
CA ARG A 27 5.61 29.24 5.97
C ARG A 27 4.28 28.51 5.76
N ASN A 28 3.17 29.26 5.77
CA ASN A 28 1.83 28.80 5.39
C ASN A 28 1.36 29.38 4.04
N ASP A 29 2.25 30.02 3.28
CA ASP A 29 1.95 30.62 1.96
C ASP A 29 1.71 29.57 0.85
N LYS A 30 2.08 28.31 1.10
CA LYS A 30 1.77 27.18 0.22
C LYS A 30 0.53 26.43 0.71
N ILE A 31 -0.42 26.22 -0.19
CA ILE A 31 -1.57 25.33 0.05
C ILE A 31 -1.03 23.93 0.40
N LYS A 32 -1.50 23.39 1.52
CA LYS A 32 -1.14 22.02 1.93
C LYS A 32 -1.89 21.05 1.03
N VAL A 33 -1.16 20.26 0.26
CA VAL A 33 -1.73 19.17 -0.53
C VAL A 33 -2.31 18.12 0.44
N PRO A 34 -3.59 17.70 0.26
CA PRO A 34 -4.20 16.60 1.00
C PRO A 34 -3.33 15.34 0.96
N PHE A 35 -3.41 14.48 1.98
CA PHE A 35 -2.52 13.31 2.05
C PHE A 35 -2.76 12.35 0.87
N GLU A 36 -4.00 12.26 0.42
CA GLU A 36 -4.47 11.37 -0.63
C GLU A 36 -3.94 11.80 -2.02
N GLU A 37 -3.62 13.08 -2.18
CA GLU A 37 -3.06 13.63 -3.42
C GLU A 37 -1.53 13.59 -3.45
N ARG A 38 -0.86 13.19 -2.35
CA ARG A 38 0.60 13.17 -2.28
C ARG A 38 1.20 11.95 -2.96
N ALA A 39 2.31 12.18 -3.66
CA ALA A 39 3.22 11.15 -4.14
C ALA A 39 4.33 10.84 -3.12
N GLY A 40 4.98 9.68 -3.27
CA GLY A 40 6.08 9.25 -2.39
C GLY A 40 5.64 8.89 -0.98
N VAL A 41 4.37 8.51 -0.80
CA VAL A 41 3.81 8.15 0.51
C VAL A 41 3.81 6.63 0.70
N VAL A 42 4.03 6.22 1.94
CA VAL A 42 3.76 4.87 2.40
C VAL A 42 2.33 4.85 2.97
N TYR A 43 1.54 3.86 2.58
CA TYR A 43 0.15 3.71 3.00
C TYR A 43 -0.13 2.29 3.51
N GLU A 44 -1.16 2.16 4.35
CA GLU A 44 -1.64 0.91 4.91
C GLU A 44 -3.11 0.70 4.55
N ILE A 45 -3.43 -0.45 3.97
CA ILE A 45 -4.81 -0.91 3.76
C ILE A 45 -5.10 -2.02 4.79
N LYS A 46 -6.11 -1.80 5.64
CA LYS A 46 -6.53 -2.77 6.66
C LYS A 46 -7.70 -3.61 6.16
N CYS A 47 -7.58 -4.93 6.26
CA CYS A 47 -8.69 -5.86 6.11
C CYS A 47 -9.46 -5.97 7.41
N GLY A 48 -10.78 -6.16 7.35
CA GLY A 48 -11.59 -6.55 8.52
C GLY A 48 -11.18 -7.91 9.12
N CYS A 49 -10.34 -8.66 8.41
CA CYS A 49 -9.77 -9.94 8.82
C CYS A 49 -8.41 -9.83 9.54
N ASN A 50 -8.05 -8.65 10.06
CA ASN A 50 -6.74 -8.35 10.67
C ASN A 50 -5.52 -8.47 9.75
N ALA A 51 -5.69 -8.79 8.47
CA ALA A 51 -4.63 -8.66 7.49
C ALA A 51 -4.40 -7.19 7.11
N SER A 52 -3.16 -6.83 6.77
CA SER A 52 -2.81 -5.50 6.29
C SER A 52 -1.92 -5.59 5.05
N TYR A 53 -2.10 -4.64 4.14
CA TYR A 53 -1.20 -4.42 3.01
C TYR A 53 -0.51 -3.07 3.19
N ILE A 54 0.82 -3.06 3.11
CA ILE A 54 1.63 -1.83 3.17
C ILE A 54 2.30 -1.65 1.82
N GLY A 55 2.11 -0.48 1.22
CA GLY A 55 2.71 -0.13 -0.07
C GLY A 55 3.34 1.26 -0.03
N GLU A 56 4.32 1.49 -0.91
CA GLU A 56 4.84 2.81 -1.24
C GLU A 56 4.41 3.17 -2.66
N THR A 57 3.98 4.40 -2.89
CA THR A 57 3.60 4.88 -4.23
C THR A 57 4.45 6.06 -4.68
N GLY A 58 4.91 6.01 -5.94
CA GLY A 58 5.52 7.16 -6.62
C GLY A 58 4.50 8.10 -7.28
N LYS A 59 3.23 7.69 -7.40
CA LYS A 59 2.08 8.50 -7.86
C LYS A 59 1.27 8.99 -6.66
N SER A 60 0.22 9.79 -6.88
CA SER A 60 -0.72 10.13 -5.81
C SER A 60 -1.37 8.88 -5.21
N LEU A 61 -1.73 8.94 -3.92
CA LEU A 61 -2.39 7.82 -3.25
C LEU A 61 -3.76 7.53 -3.85
N LEU A 62 -4.52 8.56 -4.27
CA LEU A 62 -5.81 8.40 -4.96
C LEU A 62 -5.67 7.66 -6.29
N ASP A 63 -4.65 7.99 -7.09
CA ASP A 63 -4.44 7.33 -8.38
C ASP A 63 -4.19 5.84 -8.20
N VAL A 64 -3.32 5.49 -7.26
CA VAL A 64 -3.00 4.08 -6.96
C VAL A 64 -4.21 3.36 -6.38
N PHE A 65 -4.99 4.01 -5.51
CA PHE A 65 -6.22 3.43 -4.98
C PHE A 65 -7.21 3.10 -6.11
N ASN A 66 -7.44 4.03 -7.02
CA ASN A 66 -8.32 3.82 -8.18
C ASN A 66 -7.81 2.70 -9.09
N GLU A 67 -6.50 2.61 -9.29
CA GLU A 67 -5.86 1.54 -10.07
C GLU A 67 -6.10 0.17 -9.42
N HIS A 68 -5.91 0.05 -8.10
CA HIS A 68 -6.18 -1.17 -7.35
C HIS A 68 -7.65 -1.58 -7.43
N MET A 69 -8.58 -0.62 -7.31
CA MET A 69 -10.01 -0.90 -7.40
C MET A 69 -10.42 -1.38 -8.78
N LYS A 70 -9.87 -0.80 -9.84
CA LYS A 70 -10.06 -1.29 -11.21
C LYS A 70 -9.55 -2.72 -11.35
N ALA A 71 -8.35 -3.02 -10.87
CA ALA A 71 -7.78 -4.37 -10.94
C ALA A 71 -8.66 -5.39 -10.21
N LEU A 72 -9.10 -5.10 -8.98
CA LEU A 72 -9.98 -5.97 -8.20
C LEU A 72 -11.33 -6.20 -8.88
N ASN A 73 -11.93 -5.16 -9.44
CA ASN A 73 -13.17 -5.28 -10.21
C ASN A 73 -12.97 -6.16 -11.45
N CYS A 74 -11.89 -5.97 -12.21
CA CYS A 74 -11.56 -6.82 -13.36
C CYS A 74 -11.39 -8.28 -12.95
N CYS A 75 -10.66 -8.56 -11.87
CA CYS A 75 -10.49 -9.93 -11.36
C CYS A 75 -11.81 -10.57 -10.96
N ARG A 76 -12.70 -9.81 -10.30
CA ARG A 76 -14.04 -10.27 -9.94
C ARG A 76 -14.86 -10.62 -11.18
N THR A 77 -14.93 -9.72 -12.15
CA THR A 77 -15.66 -9.94 -13.40
C THR A 77 -15.14 -11.18 -14.13
N ALA A 78 -13.83 -11.34 -14.27
CA ALA A 78 -13.23 -12.52 -14.89
C ALA A 78 -13.59 -13.82 -14.14
N SER A 79 -13.63 -13.78 -12.80
CA SER A 79 -14.07 -14.94 -12.00
C SER A 79 -15.54 -15.28 -12.25
N GLU A 80 -16.41 -14.27 -12.33
CA GLU A 80 -17.84 -14.45 -12.63
C GLU A 80 -18.04 -15.04 -14.04
N GLU A 81 -17.32 -14.56 -15.04
CA GLU A 81 -17.35 -15.09 -16.42
C GLU A 81 -16.87 -16.55 -16.51
N LEU A 82 -15.79 -16.89 -15.80
CA LEU A 82 -15.31 -18.27 -15.69
C LEU A 82 -16.38 -19.16 -15.05
N ASN A 83 -17.02 -18.72 -13.98
CA ASN A 83 -18.09 -19.46 -13.31
C ASN A 83 -19.30 -19.69 -14.24
N VAL A 84 -19.70 -18.68 -15.02
CA VAL A 84 -20.76 -18.83 -16.03
C VAL A 84 -20.36 -19.85 -17.10
N THR A 85 -19.12 -19.79 -17.58
CA THR A 85 -18.60 -20.72 -18.59
C THR A 85 -18.54 -22.16 -18.07
N LEU A 86 -18.08 -22.36 -16.84
CA LEU A 86 -18.07 -23.66 -16.17
C LEU A 86 -19.49 -24.23 -15.99
N ARG A 87 -20.47 -23.39 -15.62
CA ARG A 87 -21.88 -23.80 -15.53
C ARG A 87 -22.45 -24.21 -16.89
N LYS A 88 -22.12 -23.50 -17.97
CA LYS A 88 -22.53 -23.87 -19.35
C LYS A 88 -21.92 -25.18 -19.82
N ARG A 89 -20.67 -25.49 -19.43
CA ARG A 89 -20.01 -26.78 -19.74
C ARG A 89 -20.60 -27.97 -18.98
N ARG A 90 -21.33 -27.73 -17.89
CA ARG A 90 -22.09 -28.76 -17.16
C ARG A 90 -23.51 -28.86 -17.72
N GLY A 91 -23.63 -29.30 -18.98
CA GLY A 91 -24.91 -29.62 -19.63
C GLY A 91 -24.92 -31.06 -20.14
N ARG A 92 -25.82 -31.88 -19.56
CA ARG A 92 -26.33 -33.28 -19.79
C ARG A 92 -25.36 -34.40 -20.31
N PRO A 93 -25.47 -35.67 -19.82
CA PRO A 93 -24.53 -36.78 -20.12
C PRO A 93 -24.37 -37.14 -21.59
#